data_AF-A0AB74BUN4-F1
#
_entry.id   AF-A0AB74BUN4-F1
#
_cell.length_a   1.000
_cell.length_b   1.000
_cell.length_c   1.000
_cell.angle_alpha   90.00
_cell.angle_beta   90.00
_cell.angle_gamma   90.00
#
_symmetry.space_group_name_H-M   'P 1'
#
loop_
_entity.id
_entity.type
_entity.pdbx_description
1 polymer ?
#
loop_
_entity_poly.entity_id
_entity_poly.type
_entity_poly.pdbx_seq_one_letter_code
_entity_poly.pdbx_strand_id
1 'polypeptide(L)'
;MLNYIEPILGFNTVRHYAIIAMSTISSLAIVWLPLIPIAIFLISHKYRQCTNPRPKGCRKLGLLGPKTNLHDEYDPKYSQGVPEKHTDPEDKPSWRIKALFAYPIKSCAGVELDTADVVPTGFTYDRQFCFAEYITPKTSTNGSQQAHWTTRTLRDGSLCRMALIRPEIWVPDPTAEDYSPELQEVQSQGVLVIHYPRVTAGILSLPVKLGVMLGLLSKELSFRVPFSPPPENTNPKSTYPLTPIKIWKDTPLAHDYGCHLPPSLHRFLDPDRTRGPLTLFRTNSSHHREIFRNAPRKEDLGFQPVTGFADAYPIHLLNIASVQDIAGKCKMDIPELSIRRFRANIIVQGPGAYEEDHWKRVRIFGPKTESGSEGVEVYTACRTIRCKLPNVDPDTGIRHPVEPDRALKRWRRIDRGDLTNAALGMQVVPAVREFRVCVGDGIEVLETGEHCYIKMLKPGEKVEGV
;
A
#
# COMPACT_ATOMS: atom_id res chain seq x y z
N MET A 1 -84.36 46.46 -21.15
CA MET A 1 -84.90 45.32 -20.36
C MET A 1 -84.25 44.07 -20.91
N LEU A 2 -83.65 43.23 -20.05
CA LEU A 2 -82.99 41.93 -20.30
C LEU A 2 -81.61 42.02 -20.98
N ASN A 3 -80.52 41.34 -20.56
CA ASN A 3 -80.24 40.49 -19.39
C ASN A 3 -78.72 40.44 -19.21
N TYR A 4 -78.24 40.71 -17.99
CA TYR A 4 -76.89 40.35 -17.54
C TYR A 4 -76.90 38.85 -17.22
N ILE A 5 -76.19 38.03 -18.00
CA ILE A 5 -75.85 36.66 -17.61
C ILE A 5 -74.35 36.42 -17.88
N GLU A 6 -73.62 36.40 -16.77
CA GLU A 6 -72.33 35.75 -16.44
C GLU A 6 -71.10 35.81 -17.38
N PRO A 7 -69.94 36.14 -16.77
CA PRO A 7 -68.71 35.39 -16.98
C PRO A 7 -68.18 34.80 -15.65
N ILE A 8 -69.05 34.17 -14.84
CA ILE A 8 -68.64 33.49 -13.60
C ILE A 8 -68.17 32.04 -13.91
N LEU A 9 -68.55 31.48 -15.06
CA LEU A 9 -68.12 30.15 -15.51
C LEU A 9 -66.64 30.04 -15.90
N GLY A 10 -65.94 31.14 -16.20
CA GLY A 10 -64.53 31.09 -16.64
C GLY A 10 -63.53 30.89 -15.48
N PHE A 11 -63.73 31.61 -14.38
CA PHE A 11 -62.77 31.65 -13.27
C PHE A 11 -62.83 30.39 -12.38
N ASN A 12 -64.05 29.89 -12.14
CA ASN A 12 -64.25 28.65 -11.36
C ASN A 12 -63.70 27.44 -12.11
N THR A 13 -63.85 27.41 -13.43
CA THR A 13 -63.33 26.33 -14.29
C THR A 13 -61.81 26.31 -14.31
N VAL A 14 -61.15 27.47 -14.50
CA VAL A 14 -59.67 27.58 -14.43
C VAL A 14 -59.14 27.21 -13.04
N ARG A 15 -59.79 27.66 -11.96
CA ARG A 15 -59.43 27.29 -10.58
C ARG A 15 -59.62 25.79 -10.32
N HIS A 16 -60.68 25.18 -10.85
CA HIS A 16 -60.94 23.75 -10.72
C HIS A 16 -59.87 22.91 -11.45
N TYR A 17 -59.50 23.28 -12.68
CA TYR A 17 -58.41 22.62 -13.41
C TYR A 17 -57.05 22.84 -12.75
N ALA A 18 -56.77 24.01 -12.17
CA ALA A 18 -55.53 24.26 -11.43
C ALA A 18 -55.43 23.43 -10.15
N ILE A 19 -56.55 23.23 -9.42
CA ILE A 19 -56.60 22.38 -8.22
C ILE A 19 -56.40 20.91 -8.60
N ILE A 20 -57.04 20.43 -9.67
CA ILE A 20 -56.85 19.06 -10.17
C ILE A 20 -55.42 18.86 -10.69
N ALA A 21 -54.84 19.84 -11.38
CA ALA A 21 -53.44 19.79 -11.81
C ALA A 21 -52.49 19.76 -10.61
N MET A 22 -52.73 20.58 -9.58
CA MET A 22 -51.90 20.54 -8.36
C MET A 22 -52.09 19.25 -7.56
N SER A 23 -53.30 18.68 -7.48
CA SER A 23 -53.53 17.42 -6.78
C SER A 23 -52.93 16.23 -7.53
N THR A 24 -52.99 16.22 -8.86
CA THR A 24 -52.37 15.17 -9.69
C THR A 24 -50.85 15.27 -9.67
N ILE A 25 -50.28 16.48 -9.76
CA ILE A 25 -48.83 16.72 -9.57
C ILE A 25 -48.40 16.31 -8.17
N SER A 26 -49.17 16.63 -7.13
CA SER A 26 -48.89 16.22 -5.75
C SER A 26 -48.94 14.69 -5.57
N SER A 27 -49.94 14.03 -6.16
CA SER A 27 -50.09 12.57 -6.11
C SER A 27 -48.97 11.85 -6.86
N LEU A 28 -48.61 12.34 -8.05
CA LEU A 28 -47.46 11.85 -8.82
C LEU A 28 -46.15 12.10 -8.07
N ALA A 29 -45.97 13.29 -7.47
CA ALA A 29 -44.80 13.61 -6.68
C ALA A 29 -44.67 12.66 -5.48
N ILE A 30 -45.73 12.37 -4.74
CA ILE A 30 -45.74 11.44 -3.60
C ILE A 30 -45.29 10.03 -4.00
N VAL A 31 -45.64 9.57 -5.21
CA VAL A 31 -45.28 8.23 -5.71
C VAL A 31 -43.87 8.21 -6.31
N TRP A 32 -43.48 9.24 -7.09
CA TRP A 32 -42.20 9.25 -7.80
C TRP A 32 -41.02 9.72 -6.95
N LEU A 33 -41.22 10.62 -5.97
CA LEU A 33 -40.16 11.06 -5.05
C LEU A 33 -39.47 9.90 -4.31
N PRO A 34 -40.17 8.86 -3.81
CA PRO A 34 -39.52 7.71 -3.20
C PRO A 34 -39.00 6.68 -4.22
N LEU A 35 -39.63 6.55 -5.39
CA LEU A 35 -39.21 5.57 -6.42
C LEU A 35 -37.95 5.98 -7.17
N ILE A 36 -37.71 7.27 -7.37
CA ILE A 36 -36.52 7.79 -8.07
C ILE A 36 -35.21 7.40 -7.34
N PRO A 37 -35.04 7.63 -6.03
CA PRO A 37 -33.88 7.17 -5.27
C PRO A 37 -33.68 5.65 -5.31
N ILE A 38 -34.75 4.87 -5.29
CA ILE A 38 -34.71 3.40 -5.38
C ILE A 38 -34.22 2.97 -6.77
N ALA A 39 -34.77 3.54 -7.84
CA ALA A 39 -34.33 3.26 -9.21
C ALA A 39 -32.87 3.68 -9.43
N ILE A 40 -32.47 4.86 -8.93
CA ILE A 40 -31.09 5.36 -8.90
C ILE A 40 -30.18 4.37 -8.16
N PHE A 41 -30.58 3.90 -6.99
CA PHE A 41 -29.82 2.92 -6.21
C PHE A 41 -29.67 1.60 -6.97
N LEU A 42 -30.74 1.06 -7.54
CA LEU A 42 -30.71 -0.20 -8.29
C LEU A 42 -29.86 -0.09 -9.56
N ILE A 43 -29.97 1.01 -10.30
CA ILE A 43 -29.17 1.28 -11.50
C ILE A 43 -27.70 1.45 -11.10
N SER A 44 -27.40 2.23 -10.06
CA SER A 44 -26.02 2.43 -9.60
C SER A 44 -25.42 1.14 -9.05
N HIS A 45 -26.17 0.35 -8.29
CA HIS A 45 -25.74 -0.93 -7.76
C HIS A 45 -25.43 -1.91 -8.89
N LYS A 46 -26.34 -2.05 -9.87
CA LYS A 46 -26.13 -2.88 -11.06
C LYS A 46 -24.96 -2.37 -11.90
N TYR A 47 -24.83 -1.06 -12.09
CA TYR A 47 -23.71 -0.44 -12.79
C TYR A 47 -22.38 -0.72 -12.08
N ARG A 48 -22.31 -0.62 -10.75
CA ARG A 48 -21.10 -0.98 -9.97
C ARG A 48 -20.73 -2.44 -10.11
N GLN A 49 -21.71 -3.35 -10.08
CA GLN A 49 -21.48 -4.78 -10.26
C GLN A 49 -20.96 -5.08 -11.68
N CYS A 50 -21.51 -4.44 -12.71
CA CYS A 50 -21.09 -4.64 -14.10
C CYS A 50 -19.74 -3.98 -14.44
N THR A 51 -19.39 -2.86 -13.78
CA THR A 51 -18.18 -2.10 -14.14
C THR A 51 -16.89 -2.62 -13.50
N ASN A 52 -16.98 -3.45 -12.45
CA ASN A 52 -15.81 -4.03 -11.79
C ASN A 52 -16.05 -5.50 -11.37
N PRO A 53 -16.25 -6.42 -12.34
CA PRO A 53 -16.49 -7.84 -12.02
C PRO A 53 -15.26 -8.48 -11.39
N ARG A 54 -15.38 -9.32 -10.36
CA ARG A 54 -14.21 -9.99 -9.74
C ARG A 54 -13.29 -10.64 -10.80
N PRO A 55 -11.95 -10.59 -10.65
CA PRO A 55 -11.04 -11.39 -11.47
C PRO A 55 -11.43 -12.87 -11.43
N LYS A 56 -11.59 -13.52 -12.59
CA LYS A 56 -12.05 -14.92 -12.69
C LYS A 56 -10.95 -15.88 -12.27
N GLY A 57 -11.32 -17.02 -11.70
CA GLY A 57 -10.39 -18.07 -11.29
C GLY A 57 -9.38 -17.61 -10.23
N CYS A 58 -9.70 -16.53 -9.51
CA CYS A 58 -8.81 -15.91 -8.54
C CYS A 58 -9.51 -15.66 -7.21
N ARG A 59 -8.76 -15.76 -6.11
CA ARG A 59 -9.17 -15.30 -4.79
C ARG A 59 -8.43 -14.02 -4.41
N LYS A 60 -9.09 -13.15 -3.66
CA LYS A 60 -8.47 -11.95 -3.09
C LYS A 60 -7.58 -12.33 -1.90
N LEU A 61 -6.35 -11.83 -1.87
CA LEU A 61 -5.49 -11.91 -0.69
C LEU A 61 -5.73 -10.72 0.25
N GLY A 62 -5.49 -10.99 1.54
CA GLY A 62 -5.63 -10.04 2.63
C GLY A 62 -6.87 -10.27 3.47
N LEU A 63 -7.03 -9.45 4.50
CA LEU A 63 -8.14 -9.57 5.44
C LEU A 63 -9.49 -9.38 4.75
N LEU A 64 -10.47 -10.22 5.11
CA LEU A 64 -11.83 -10.14 4.61
C LEU A 64 -12.65 -9.14 5.46
N GLY A 65 -13.21 -8.13 4.80
CA GLY A 65 -14.08 -7.13 5.43
C GLY A 65 -13.31 -6.01 6.17
N PRO A 66 -13.94 -5.31 7.13
CA PRO A 66 -13.33 -4.20 7.86
C PRO A 66 -12.41 -4.64 9.01
N LYS A 67 -12.09 -5.94 9.11
CA LYS A 67 -11.24 -6.47 10.18
C LYS A 67 -9.80 -6.01 9.97
N THR A 68 -9.13 -5.66 11.06
CA THR A 68 -7.70 -5.33 11.09
C THR A 68 -7.06 -5.89 12.35
N ASN A 69 -5.83 -6.37 12.23
CA ASN A 69 -5.01 -6.81 13.35
C ASN A 69 -4.43 -5.61 14.13
N LEU A 70 -4.64 -4.38 13.66
CA LEU A 70 -4.24 -3.11 14.29
C LEU A 70 -5.39 -2.33 14.94
N HIS A 71 -6.54 -2.97 15.20
CA HIS A 71 -7.72 -2.29 15.79
C HIS A 71 -7.45 -1.66 17.16
N ASP A 72 -6.45 -2.16 17.87
CA ASP A 72 -5.98 -1.70 19.18
C ASP A 72 -4.60 -1.02 19.10
N GLU A 73 -4.17 -0.53 17.94
CA GLU A 73 -2.80 -0.02 17.75
C GLU A 73 -2.41 1.11 18.71
N TYR A 74 -3.40 1.88 19.21
CA TYR A 74 -3.24 3.02 20.13
C TYR A 74 -3.47 2.67 21.61
N ASP A 75 -3.68 1.39 21.93
CA ASP A 75 -3.92 0.95 23.30
C ASP A 75 -2.69 1.22 24.19
N PRO A 76 -2.85 1.90 25.35
CA PRO A 76 -1.76 2.19 26.28
C PRO A 76 -0.99 0.95 26.77
N LYS A 77 -1.57 -0.26 26.68
CA LYS A 77 -0.88 -1.51 27.02
C LYS A 77 0.46 -1.68 26.29
N TYR A 78 0.56 -1.13 25.07
CA TYR A 78 1.77 -1.19 24.27
C TYR A 78 2.85 -0.20 24.71
N SER A 79 2.51 0.82 25.50
CA SER A 79 3.47 1.84 25.98
C SER A 79 4.29 1.39 27.19
N GLN A 80 3.71 0.54 28.05
CA GLN A 80 4.38 0.07 29.26
C GLN A 80 5.25 -1.16 29.01
N GLY A 81 4.91 -1.91 27.95
CA GLY A 81 5.53 -3.18 27.68
C GLY A 81 5.10 -4.29 28.63
N VAL A 82 5.54 -5.51 28.33
CA VAL A 82 5.40 -6.70 29.19
C VAL A 82 6.78 -7.28 29.52
N PRO A 83 6.97 -8.16 30.50
CA PRO A 83 8.23 -8.88 30.64
C PRO A 83 8.51 -9.81 29.45
N GLU A 84 9.75 -10.02 29.03
CA GLU A 84 10.07 -10.87 27.87
C GLU A 84 9.51 -12.30 27.98
N LYS A 85 9.53 -12.88 29.19
CA LYS A 85 9.02 -14.23 29.49
C LYS A 85 7.52 -14.27 29.78
N HIS A 86 6.80 -13.16 29.66
CA HIS A 86 5.37 -13.12 29.94
C HIS A 86 4.58 -13.86 28.85
N THR A 87 3.49 -14.49 29.27
CA THR A 87 2.46 -15.03 28.39
C THR A 87 1.16 -14.29 28.65
N ASP A 88 0.43 -13.97 27.59
CA ASP A 88 -0.89 -13.34 27.73
C ASP A 88 -1.95 -14.34 28.26
N PRO A 89 -3.18 -13.90 28.59
CA PRO A 89 -4.23 -14.80 29.10
C PRO A 89 -4.63 -15.94 28.15
N GLU A 90 -4.18 -15.91 26.88
CA GLU A 90 -4.37 -16.97 25.88
C GLU A 90 -3.10 -17.84 25.72
N ASP A 91 -2.17 -17.79 26.68
CA ASP A 91 -0.88 -18.48 26.71
C ASP A 91 0.06 -18.14 25.53
N LYS A 92 -0.13 -16.98 24.89
CA LYS A 92 0.71 -16.55 23.76
C LYS A 92 1.98 -15.85 24.26
N PRO A 93 3.13 -16.05 23.60
CA PRO A 93 4.39 -15.43 24.00
C PRO A 93 4.33 -13.90 23.87
N SER A 94 5.09 -13.20 24.72
CA SER A 94 5.21 -11.74 24.68
C SER A 94 5.65 -11.25 23.32
N TRP A 95 6.77 -11.78 22.82
CA TRP A 95 7.22 -11.56 21.46
C TRP A 95 6.41 -12.39 20.47
N ARG A 96 5.58 -11.71 19.68
CA ARG A 96 4.80 -12.33 18.60
C ARG A 96 4.48 -11.38 17.47
N ILE A 97 4.21 -11.94 16.31
CA ILE A 97 3.72 -11.19 15.15
C ILE A 97 2.31 -10.67 15.46
N LYS A 98 2.17 -9.35 15.50
CA LYS A 98 0.89 -8.66 15.72
C LYS A 98 0.14 -8.42 14.41
N ALA A 99 0.84 -8.04 13.34
CA ALA A 99 0.23 -7.81 12.04
C ALA A 99 1.24 -7.99 10.90
N LEU A 100 0.75 -8.38 9.72
CA LEU A 100 1.53 -8.55 8.51
C LEU A 100 1.03 -7.63 7.40
N PHE A 101 1.95 -7.00 6.68
CA PHE A 101 1.62 -6.13 5.54
C PHE A 101 2.49 -6.44 4.33
N ALA A 102 1.86 -6.56 3.16
CA ALA A 102 2.52 -6.44 1.87
C ALA A 102 2.21 -5.07 1.26
N TYR A 103 3.18 -4.46 0.59
CA TYR A 103 3.00 -3.22 -0.17
C TYR A 103 3.26 -3.49 -1.66
N PRO A 104 2.30 -4.03 -2.42
CA PRO A 104 2.52 -4.48 -3.79
C PRO A 104 3.13 -3.43 -4.70
N ILE A 105 2.70 -2.18 -4.52
CA ILE A 105 3.26 -1.03 -5.20
C ILE A 105 4.04 -0.19 -4.19
N LYS A 106 5.31 0.06 -4.49
CA LYS A 106 6.18 0.94 -3.73
C LYS A 106 5.50 2.29 -3.51
N SER A 107 5.45 2.71 -2.26
CA SER A 107 4.87 3.99 -1.80
C SER A 107 3.33 4.08 -1.79
N CYS A 108 2.62 3.03 -2.20
CA CYS A 108 1.16 2.96 -2.12
C CYS A 108 0.69 2.29 -0.82
N ALA A 109 -0.63 2.27 -0.57
CA ALA A 109 -1.20 1.62 0.61
C ALA A 109 -0.81 0.13 0.68
N GLY A 110 -0.71 -0.37 1.91
CA GLY A 110 -0.44 -1.79 2.17
C GLY A 110 -1.71 -2.64 2.12
N VAL A 111 -1.55 -3.92 1.84
CA VAL A 111 -2.55 -4.97 2.03
C VAL A 111 -2.18 -5.70 3.32
N GLU A 112 -3.08 -5.67 4.29
CA GLU A 112 -2.93 -6.40 5.54
C GLU A 112 -3.23 -7.88 5.32
N LEU A 113 -2.42 -8.76 5.92
CA LEU A 113 -2.45 -10.20 5.75
C LEU A 113 -2.55 -10.90 7.11
N ASP A 114 -3.19 -12.07 7.15
CA ASP A 114 -3.08 -13.01 8.29
C ASP A 114 -1.89 -13.97 8.11
N THR A 115 -1.52 -14.23 6.86
CA THR A 115 -0.45 -15.14 6.47
C THR A 115 0.30 -14.55 5.28
N ALA A 116 1.63 -14.65 5.31
CA ALA A 116 2.49 -14.23 4.22
C ALA A 116 3.52 -15.33 3.88
N ASP A 117 3.60 -15.67 2.61
CA ASP A 117 4.73 -16.44 2.08
C ASP A 117 5.91 -15.48 1.88
N VAL A 118 7.08 -15.93 2.34
CA VAL A 118 8.35 -15.22 2.24
C VAL A 118 9.20 -15.92 1.20
N VAL A 119 9.78 -15.14 0.29
CA VAL A 119 10.70 -15.54 -0.77
C VAL A 119 12.00 -14.71 -0.62
N PRO A 120 13.06 -14.93 -1.42
CA PRO A 120 14.33 -14.21 -1.23
C PRO A 120 14.23 -12.68 -1.30
N THR A 121 13.22 -12.13 -1.99
CA THR A 121 12.96 -10.69 -2.09
C THR A 121 12.04 -10.12 -1.00
N GLY A 122 11.59 -10.92 -0.04
CA GLY A 122 10.68 -10.53 1.04
C GLY A 122 9.35 -11.26 0.94
N PHE A 123 8.23 -10.61 1.30
CA PHE A 123 6.92 -11.23 1.05
C PHE A 123 6.66 -11.33 -0.46
N THR A 124 6.10 -12.45 -0.91
CA THR A 124 5.91 -12.79 -2.34
C THR A 124 5.33 -11.64 -3.18
N TYR A 125 4.36 -10.91 -2.63
CA TYR A 125 3.66 -9.83 -3.32
C TYR A 125 4.10 -8.43 -2.88
N ASP A 126 5.18 -8.29 -2.10
CA ASP A 126 5.65 -6.99 -1.60
C ASP A 126 6.59 -6.30 -2.59
N ARG A 127 6.32 -5.00 -2.84
CA ARG A 127 7.13 -4.08 -3.64
C ARG A 127 7.60 -4.65 -4.99
N GLN A 128 6.73 -5.44 -5.63
CA GLN A 128 6.92 -5.96 -6.99
C GLN A 128 6.66 -4.89 -8.06
N PHE A 129 5.96 -3.82 -7.70
CA PHE A 129 5.68 -2.70 -8.59
C PHE A 129 6.18 -1.36 -8.03
N CYS A 130 6.51 -0.41 -8.91
CA CYS A 130 6.79 0.97 -8.53
C CYS A 130 6.38 1.94 -9.64
N PHE A 131 6.05 3.17 -9.27
CA PHE A 131 5.90 4.24 -10.25
C PHE A 131 7.26 4.87 -10.54
N ALA A 132 7.52 5.22 -11.80
CA ALA A 132 8.71 5.94 -12.20
C ALA A 132 8.35 7.07 -13.18
N GLU A 133 9.13 8.14 -13.12
CA GLU A 133 9.00 9.32 -13.98
C GLU A 133 10.15 9.35 -14.99
N TYR A 134 9.84 9.70 -16.24
CA TYR A 134 10.84 9.90 -17.27
C TYR A 134 11.42 11.30 -17.12
N ILE A 135 12.71 11.37 -16.77
CA ILE A 135 13.42 12.62 -16.56
C ILE A 135 14.22 12.94 -17.82
N THR A 136 13.92 14.10 -18.41
CA THR A 136 14.74 14.71 -19.47
C THR A 136 15.61 15.79 -18.85
N PRO A 137 16.93 15.60 -18.75
CA PRO A 137 17.84 16.59 -18.21
C PRO A 137 17.75 17.89 -19.00
N LYS A 138 17.65 19.02 -18.30
CA LYS A 138 17.84 20.34 -18.93
C LYS A 138 19.31 20.42 -19.34
N THR A 139 19.59 20.87 -20.56
CA THR A 139 20.95 21.05 -21.10
C THR A 139 21.81 21.80 -20.09
N SER A 140 22.73 21.10 -19.43
CA SER A 140 23.70 21.69 -18.49
C SER A 140 25.10 21.64 -19.09
N THR A 141 25.86 22.69 -18.85
CA THR A 141 27.23 22.95 -19.34
C THR A 141 28.28 21.90 -18.96
N ASN A 142 27.95 20.91 -18.13
CA ASN A 142 28.84 19.81 -17.74
C ASN A 142 28.21 18.45 -18.08
N GLY A 143 28.40 18.00 -19.31
CA GLY A 143 28.07 16.65 -19.78
C GLY A 143 26.58 16.40 -20.06
N SER A 144 26.27 15.89 -21.25
CA SER A 144 24.90 15.50 -21.63
C SER A 144 24.44 14.28 -20.83
N GLN A 145 23.72 14.49 -19.73
CA GLN A 145 22.99 13.39 -19.10
C GLN A 145 21.88 12.93 -20.05
N GLN A 146 21.81 11.62 -20.29
CA GLN A 146 20.74 11.02 -21.09
C GLN A 146 19.43 11.01 -20.31
N ALA A 147 18.31 11.10 -21.05
CA ALA A 147 16.99 10.94 -20.47
C ALA A 147 16.82 9.51 -19.93
N HIS A 148 16.22 9.39 -18.75
CA HIS A 148 16.14 8.11 -18.04
C HIS A 148 14.90 8.05 -17.15
N TRP A 149 14.41 6.84 -16.90
CA TRP A 149 13.37 6.59 -15.91
C TRP A 149 13.96 6.62 -14.51
N THR A 150 13.31 7.32 -13.59
CA THR A 150 13.68 7.34 -12.17
C THR A 150 12.47 6.99 -11.33
N THR A 151 12.64 6.02 -10.44
CA THR A 151 11.61 5.63 -9.48
C THR A 151 11.18 6.81 -8.63
N ARG A 152 9.87 6.95 -8.47
CA ARG A 152 9.26 7.97 -7.64
C ARG A 152 8.66 7.36 -6.40
N THR A 153 8.65 8.16 -5.35
CA THR A 153 8.19 7.76 -4.03
C THR A 153 7.27 8.80 -3.43
N LEU A 154 6.51 8.42 -2.41
CA LEU A 154 5.62 9.35 -1.72
C LEU A 154 6.36 10.49 -1.01
N ARG A 155 7.70 10.45 -0.96
CA ARG A 155 8.55 11.54 -0.44
C ARG A 155 8.64 12.71 -1.41
N ASP A 156 8.35 12.48 -2.69
CA ASP A 156 8.59 13.40 -3.79
C ASP A 156 7.43 14.40 -3.97
N GLY A 157 7.35 15.39 -3.08
CA GLY A 157 6.44 16.54 -3.21
C GLY A 157 4.97 16.13 -3.36
N SER A 158 4.36 16.48 -4.50
CA SER A 158 2.94 16.19 -4.81
C SER A 158 2.57 14.69 -4.83
N LEU A 159 3.56 13.79 -4.88
CA LEU A 159 3.33 12.34 -4.89
C LEU A 159 2.99 11.73 -3.52
N CYS A 160 2.82 12.54 -2.47
CA CYS A 160 2.26 12.07 -1.20
C CYS A 160 0.90 11.38 -1.38
N ARG A 161 0.14 11.76 -2.42
CA ARG A 161 -1.13 11.15 -2.84
C ARG A 161 -1.04 9.67 -3.20
N MET A 162 0.16 9.15 -3.50
CA MET A 162 0.38 7.72 -3.71
C MET A 162 -0.09 6.89 -2.50
N ALA A 163 -0.03 7.45 -1.29
CA ALA A 163 -0.54 6.80 -0.09
C ALA A 163 -2.01 6.38 -0.19
N LEU A 164 -2.81 7.09 -0.98
CA LEU A 164 -4.24 6.82 -1.22
C LEU A 164 -4.50 5.84 -2.36
N ILE A 165 -3.45 5.38 -3.06
CA ILE A 165 -3.59 4.31 -4.05
C ILE A 165 -3.66 2.99 -3.29
N ARG A 166 -4.79 2.29 -3.39
CA ARG A 166 -5.08 1.06 -2.69
C ARG A 166 -4.99 -0.14 -3.65
N PRO A 167 -3.93 -0.94 -3.59
CA PRO A 167 -3.84 -2.18 -4.34
C PRO A 167 -4.70 -3.28 -3.69
N GLU A 168 -5.26 -4.15 -4.51
CA GLU A 168 -5.80 -5.46 -4.13
C GLU A 168 -5.06 -6.54 -4.90
N ILE A 169 -4.57 -7.55 -4.19
CA ILE A 169 -3.86 -8.68 -4.79
C ILE A 169 -4.87 -9.79 -5.00
N TRP A 170 -5.03 -10.24 -6.24
CA TRP A 170 -5.85 -11.39 -6.59
C TRP A 170 -4.93 -12.48 -7.13
N VAL A 171 -5.00 -13.66 -6.54
CA VAL A 171 -4.13 -14.79 -6.88
C VAL A 171 -4.95 -15.94 -7.44
N PRO A 172 -4.40 -16.73 -8.39
CA PRO A 172 -5.10 -17.88 -8.94
C PRO A 172 -5.53 -18.84 -7.83
N ASP A 173 -6.78 -19.31 -7.92
CA ASP A 173 -7.37 -20.23 -6.96
C ASP A 173 -7.99 -21.41 -7.71
N PRO A 174 -7.29 -22.57 -7.78
CA PRO A 174 -7.80 -23.77 -8.41
C PRO A 174 -9.11 -24.31 -7.81
N THR A 175 -9.49 -23.84 -6.61
CA THR A 175 -10.74 -24.24 -5.93
C THR A 175 -11.93 -23.36 -6.32
N ALA A 176 -11.71 -22.26 -7.04
CA ALA A 176 -12.78 -21.36 -7.48
C ALA A 176 -13.65 -21.99 -8.57
N GLU A 177 -14.97 -21.82 -8.48
CA GLU A 177 -15.94 -22.37 -9.45
C GLU A 177 -15.72 -21.89 -10.89
N ASP A 178 -15.18 -20.68 -11.05
CA ASP A 178 -14.89 -20.07 -12.35
C ASP A 178 -13.41 -20.19 -12.77
N TYR A 179 -12.66 -21.12 -12.16
CA TYR A 179 -11.26 -21.37 -12.48
C TYR A 179 -11.07 -22.07 -13.83
N SER A 180 -10.10 -21.59 -14.60
CA SER A 180 -9.56 -22.27 -15.79
C SER A 180 -8.09 -21.84 -15.99
N PRO A 181 -7.17 -22.78 -16.27
CA PRO A 181 -5.76 -22.45 -16.52
C PRO A 181 -5.53 -21.62 -17.80
N GLU A 182 -6.52 -21.57 -18.69
CA GLU A 182 -6.51 -20.75 -19.90
C GLU A 182 -6.88 -19.28 -19.64
N LEU A 183 -7.42 -18.97 -18.46
CA LEU A 183 -7.75 -17.58 -18.09
C LEU A 183 -6.49 -16.72 -18.04
N GLN A 184 -6.58 -15.51 -18.62
CA GLN A 184 -5.47 -14.56 -18.62
C GLN A 184 -5.02 -14.21 -17.19
N GLU A 185 -5.97 -14.10 -16.26
CA GLU A 185 -5.72 -13.87 -14.84
C GLU A 185 -4.86 -14.98 -14.21
N VAL A 186 -5.11 -16.24 -14.58
CA VAL A 186 -4.37 -17.41 -14.07
C VAL A 186 -2.99 -17.49 -14.72
N GLN A 187 -2.89 -17.32 -16.04
CA GLN A 187 -1.62 -17.31 -16.78
C GLN A 187 -0.69 -16.18 -16.32
N SER A 188 -1.25 -15.06 -15.88
CA SER A 188 -0.51 -13.92 -15.34
C SER A 188 -0.11 -14.09 -13.87
N GLN A 189 -0.32 -15.27 -13.28
CA GLN A 189 -0.08 -15.56 -11.86
C GLN A 189 -0.86 -14.63 -10.92
N GLY A 190 -2.01 -14.15 -11.37
CA GLY A 190 -2.87 -13.24 -10.63
C GLY A 190 -3.04 -11.88 -11.29
N VAL A 191 -3.76 -11.01 -10.58
CA VAL A 191 -4.14 -9.67 -11.02
C VAL A 191 -3.97 -8.70 -9.86
N LEU A 192 -3.44 -7.52 -10.15
CA LEU A 192 -3.48 -6.39 -9.23
C LEU A 192 -4.63 -5.47 -9.63
N VAL A 193 -5.60 -5.29 -8.75
CA VAL A 193 -6.67 -4.29 -8.92
C VAL A 193 -6.28 -3.05 -8.14
N ILE A 194 -6.12 -1.92 -8.83
CA ILE A 194 -5.57 -0.70 -8.24
C ILE A 194 -6.66 0.34 -8.13
N HIS A 195 -7.02 0.69 -6.90
CA HIS A 195 -8.02 1.71 -6.58
C HIS A 195 -7.34 3.05 -6.26
N TYR A 196 -7.96 4.16 -6.65
CA TYR A 196 -7.48 5.50 -6.32
C TYR A 196 -8.64 6.51 -6.29
N PRO A 197 -8.53 7.60 -5.51
CA PRO A 197 -9.57 8.61 -5.42
C PRO A 197 -9.90 9.24 -6.78
N ARG A 198 -11.21 9.43 -7.03
CA ARG A 198 -11.69 10.21 -8.17
C ARG A 198 -11.40 11.68 -7.93
N VAL A 199 -10.58 12.28 -8.78
CA VAL A 199 -10.39 13.74 -8.80
C VAL A 199 -11.58 14.42 -9.46
N THR A 200 -12.18 15.38 -8.75
CA THR A 200 -13.17 16.30 -9.31
C THR A 200 -12.53 17.66 -9.55
N ALA A 201 -12.39 18.08 -10.81
CA ALA A 201 -11.83 19.38 -11.16
C ALA A 201 -12.62 20.03 -12.30
N GLY A 202 -12.61 21.36 -12.35
CA GLY A 202 -13.24 22.16 -13.41
C GLY A 202 -14.77 22.21 -13.35
N ILE A 203 -15.38 22.55 -14.50
CA ILE A 203 -16.84 22.74 -14.67
C ILE A 203 -17.66 21.49 -14.30
N LEU A 204 -17.10 20.28 -14.48
CA LEU A 204 -17.76 19.03 -14.15
C LEU A 204 -17.68 18.67 -12.66
N SER A 205 -17.03 19.48 -11.82
CA SER A 205 -16.84 19.16 -10.41
C SER A 205 -18.16 19.08 -9.62
N LEU A 206 -19.09 20.01 -9.84
CA LEU A 206 -20.38 20.04 -9.16
C LEU A 206 -21.27 18.83 -9.50
N PRO A 207 -21.53 18.49 -10.78
CA PRO A 207 -22.35 17.33 -11.11
C PRO A 207 -21.70 16.01 -10.66
N VAL A 208 -20.37 15.89 -10.71
CA VAL A 208 -19.68 14.68 -10.21
C VAL A 208 -19.79 14.57 -8.69
N LYS A 209 -19.59 15.66 -7.94
CA LYS A 209 -19.77 15.68 -6.48
C LYS A 209 -21.20 15.33 -6.10
N LEU A 210 -22.19 15.88 -6.80
CA LEU A 210 -23.61 15.56 -6.61
C LEU A 210 -23.87 14.07 -6.89
N GLY A 211 -23.35 13.54 -8.01
CA GLY A 211 -23.48 12.12 -8.34
C GLY A 211 -22.82 11.20 -7.30
N VAL A 212 -21.68 11.59 -6.73
CA VAL A 212 -21.03 10.86 -5.63
C VAL A 212 -21.88 10.92 -4.35
N MET A 213 -22.41 12.11 -4.01
CA MET A 213 -23.25 12.32 -2.84
C MET A 213 -24.55 11.51 -2.91
N LEU A 214 -25.18 11.47 -4.09
CA LEU A 214 -26.38 10.69 -4.38
C LEU A 214 -26.10 9.19 -4.57
N GLY A 215 -24.86 8.74 -4.41
CA GLY A 215 -24.47 7.34 -4.59
C GLY A 215 -24.45 6.85 -6.05
N LEU A 216 -24.76 7.70 -7.02
CA LEU A 216 -24.74 7.38 -8.46
C LEU A 216 -23.33 7.09 -8.98
N LEU A 217 -22.32 7.79 -8.47
CA LEU A 217 -20.92 7.63 -8.86
C LEU A 217 -20.06 7.12 -7.70
N SER A 218 -19.07 6.28 -8.02
CA SER A 218 -18.07 5.86 -7.03
C SER A 218 -17.10 7.01 -6.70
N LYS A 219 -16.75 7.12 -5.41
CA LYS A 219 -15.67 7.98 -4.89
C LYS A 219 -14.29 7.57 -5.40
N GLU A 220 -14.14 6.31 -5.78
CA GLU A 220 -12.90 5.73 -6.30
C GLU A 220 -13.04 5.34 -7.76
N LEU A 221 -11.90 5.37 -8.46
CA LEU A 221 -11.68 4.75 -9.74
C LEU A 221 -10.79 3.52 -9.55
N SER A 222 -10.87 2.56 -10.48
CA SER A 222 -10.03 1.37 -10.46
C SER A 222 -9.62 0.97 -11.87
N PHE A 223 -8.47 0.31 -11.97
CA PHE A 223 -7.99 -0.38 -13.16
C PHE A 223 -7.26 -1.65 -12.75
N ARG A 224 -6.94 -2.50 -13.73
CA ARG A 224 -6.30 -3.80 -13.48
C ARG A 224 -5.01 -3.90 -14.25
N VAL A 225 -4.06 -4.60 -13.66
CA VAL A 225 -2.83 -5.04 -14.33
C VAL A 225 -2.61 -6.52 -14.05
N PRO A 226 -2.12 -7.30 -15.03
CA PRO A 226 -1.70 -8.68 -14.76
C PRO A 226 -0.53 -8.69 -13.78
N PHE A 227 -0.51 -9.62 -12.82
CA PHE A 227 0.54 -9.61 -11.79
C PHE A 227 1.92 -9.88 -12.40
N SER A 228 2.04 -10.84 -13.31
CA SER A 228 3.21 -11.10 -14.16
C SER A 228 2.85 -10.85 -15.64
N PRO A 229 3.79 -10.41 -16.49
CA PRO A 229 3.52 -10.31 -17.92
C PRO A 229 3.03 -11.68 -18.43
N PRO A 230 1.87 -11.75 -19.10
CA PRO A 230 1.41 -12.99 -19.68
C PRO A 230 2.41 -13.48 -20.74
N PRO A 231 2.44 -14.80 -21.04
CA PRO A 231 3.23 -15.33 -22.14
C PRO A 231 2.98 -14.55 -23.44
N GLU A 232 4.02 -14.35 -24.26
CA GLU A 232 3.97 -13.51 -25.49
C GLU A 232 2.83 -13.92 -26.45
N ASN A 233 2.44 -15.20 -26.42
CA ASN A 233 1.40 -15.77 -27.28
C ASN A 233 -0.04 -15.39 -26.87
N THR A 234 -0.25 -14.81 -25.69
CA THR A 234 -1.60 -14.60 -25.13
C THR A 234 -2.25 -13.29 -25.59
N ASN A 235 -1.47 -12.22 -25.84
CA ASN A 235 -2.02 -10.95 -26.32
C ASN A 235 -0.99 -10.12 -27.12
N PRO A 236 -0.99 -10.22 -28.47
CA PRO A 236 0.01 -9.55 -29.31
C PRO A 236 -0.06 -8.02 -29.29
N LYS A 237 -1.10 -7.42 -28.69
CA LYS A 237 -1.23 -5.95 -28.55
C LYS A 237 -0.60 -5.39 -27.27
N SER A 238 -0.30 -6.23 -26.28
CA SER A 238 0.26 -5.79 -25.00
C SER A 238 1.73 -6.15 -24.90
N THR A 239 2.61 -5.18 -25.13
CA THR A 239 4.06 -5.36 -24.93
C THR A 239 4.47 -4.89 -23.53
N TYR A 240 5.40 -5.61 -22.91
CA TYR A 240 5.95 -5.32 -21.58
C TYR A 240 7.47 -5.12 -21.68
N PRO A 241 7.93 -4.06 -22.36
CA PRO A 241 9.35 -3.88 -22.67
C PRO A 241 10.19 -3.80 -21.40
N LEU A 242 11.34 -4.47 -21.42
CA LEU A 242 12.34 -4.35 -20.37
C LEU A 242 13.05 -3.01 -20.51
N THR A 243 12.92 -2.18 -19.48
CA THR A 243 13.43 -0.81 -19.48
C THR A 243 14.31 -0.60 -18.24
N PRO A 244 15.49 0.04 -18.40
CA PRO A 244 16.32 0.41 -17.26
C PRO A 244 15.64 1.49 -16.43
N ILE A 245 15.50 1.25 -15.13
CA ILE A 245 14.90 2.21 -14.20
C ILE A 245 15.84 2.52 -13.05
N LYS A 246 16.07 3.81 -12.80
CA LYS A 246 16.96 4.24 -11.72
C LYS A 246 16.28 4.12 -10.36
N ILE A 247 16.90 3.36 -9.47
CA ILE A 247 16.49 3.17 -8.08
C ILE A 247 17.69 3.49 -7.21
N TRP A 248 17.68 4.66 -6.57
CA TRP A 248 18.83 5.15 -5.82
C TRP A 248 20.11 5.18 -6.67
N LYS A 249 21.06 4.29 -6.37
CA LYS A 249 22.34 4.13 -7.06
C LYS A 249 22.33 2.98 -8.09
N ASP A 250 21.25 2.21 -8.16
CA ASP A 250 21.11 1.04 -9.05
C ASP A 250 20.25 1.37 -10.27
N THR A 251 20.38 0.58 -11.35
CA THR A 251 19.54 0.71 -12.56
C THR A 251 19.13 -0.67 -13.11
N PRO A 252 18.29 -1.44 -12.40
CA PRO A 252 17.81 -2.74 -12.89
C PRO A 252 16.90 -2.58 -14.10
N LEU A 253 16.76 -3.65 -14.90
CA LEU A 253 15.72 -3.75 -15.92
C LEU A 253 14.39 -4.14 -15.27
N ALA A 254 13.31 -3.51 -15.73
CA ALA A 254 11.95 -3.73 -15.25
C ALA A 254 10.95 -3.72 -16.41
N HIS A 255 9.85 -4.44 -16.26
CA HIS A 255 8.78 -4.45 -17.27
C HIS A 255 7.95 -3.18 -17.18
N ASP A 256 7.82 -2.44 -18.28
CA ASP A 256 6.93 -1.28 -18.38
C ASP A 256 5.47 -1.73 -18.52
N TYR A 257 4.59 -1.21 -17.66
CA TYR A 257 3.16 -1.48 -17.63
C TYR A 257 2.32 -0.29 -18.11
N GLY A 258 2.93 0.69 -18.76
CA GLY A 258 2.30 1.94 -19.19
C GLY A 258 1.05 1.77 -20.05
N CYS A 259 0.94 0.66 -20.79
CA CYS A 259 -0.24 0.34 -21.60
C CYS A 259 -1.54 0.19 -20.78
N HIS A 260 -1.44 -0.06 -19.46
CA HIS A 260 -2.59 -0.21 -18.58
C HIS A 260 -3.00 1.08 -17.85
N LEU A 261 -2.17 2.13 -17.88
CA LEU A 261 -2.38 3.29 -17.02
C LEU A 261 -3.48 4.20 -17.56
N PRO A 262 -4.58 4.42 -16.80
CA PRO A 262 -5.64 5.30 -17.25
C PRO A 262 -5.23 6.77 -17.12
N PRO A 263 -5.61 7.66 -18.05
CA PRO A 263 -5.32 9.10 -17.96
C PRO A 263 -5.83 9.76 -16.67
N SER A 264 -6.88 9.23 -16.05
CA SER A 264 -7.39 9.71 -14.76
C SER A 264 -6.41 9.51 -13.61
N LEU A 265 -5.58 8.47 -13.64
CA LEU A 265 -4.55 8.25 -12.62
C LEU A 265 -3.44 9.28 -12.72
N HIS A 266 -3.00 9.62 -13.95
CA HIS A 266 -2.02 10.69 -14.15
C HIS A 266 -2.51 12.02 -13.59
N ARG A 267 -3.78 12.38 -13.85
CA ARG A 267 -4.40 13.59 -13.28
C ARG A 267 -4.48 13.55 -11.75
N PHE A 268 -4.60 12.36 -11.15
CA PHE A 268 -4.59 12.20 -9.71
C PHE A 268 -3.20 12.40 -9.09
N LEU A 269 -2.16 11.86 -9.72
CA LEU A 269 -0.78 11.92 -9.23
C LEU A 269 -0.06 13.22 -9.56
N ASP A 270 -0.37 13.86 -10.68
CA ASP A 270 0.20 15.13 -11.11
C ASP A 270 -0.91 16.10 -11.58
N PRO A 271 -1.71 16.63 -10.64
CA PRO A 271 -2.82 17.53 -10.97
C PRO A 271 -2.36 18.80 -11.69
N ASP A 272 -1.16 19.29 -11.35
CA ASP A 272 -0.59 20.52 -11.87
C ASP A 272 0.20 20.32 -13.18
N ARG A 273 0.31 19.06 -13.65
CA ARG A 273 1.03 18.67 -14.89
C ARG A 273 2.46 19.21 -14.96
N THR A 274 3.16 19.12 -13.84
CA THR A 274 4.52 19.67 -13.70
C THR A 274 5.61 18.63 -14.00
N ARG A 275 5.25 17.36 -14.14
CA ARG A 275 6.17 16.24 -14.23
C ARG A 275 6.32 15.73 -15.66
N GLY A 276 7.41 14.99 -15.88
CA GLY A 276 7.55 14.16 -17.06
C GLY A 276 6.53 13.01 -17.08
N PRO A 277 6.50 12.21 -18.18
CA PRO A 277 5.71 10.99 -18.24
C PRO A 277 5.92 10.10 -17.00
N LEU A 278 4.83 9.60 -16.43
CA LEU A 278 4.84 8.74 -15.24
C LEU A 278 4.25 7.38 -15.62
N THR A 279 4.96 6.27 -15.38
CA THR A 279 4.42 4.92 -15.65
C THR A 279 4.58 4.00 -14.44
N LEU A 280 3.96 2.82 -14.52
CA LEU A 280 4.10 1.73 -13.57
C LEU A 280 5.11 0.73 -14.12
N PHE A 281 6.03 0.28 -13.28
CA PHE A 281 7.00 -0.77 -13.60
C PHE A 281 6.79 -1.96 -12.68
N ARG A 282 7.05 -3.16 -13.21
CA ARG A 282 7.17 -4.40 -12.43
C ARG A 282 8.62 -4.88 -12.42
N THR A 283 9.08 -5.42 -11.29
CA THR A 283 10.38 -6.08 -11.16
C THR A 283 10.58 -7.15 -12.25
N ASN A 284 11.84 -7.38 -12.63
CA ASN A 284 12.25 -8.56 -13.39
C ASN A 284 13.10 -9.44 -12.45
N SER A 285 12.75 -10.72 -12.32
CA SER A 285 13.41 -11.66 -11.42
C SER A 285 14.89 -11.87 -11.72
N SER A 286 15.29 -11.75 -12.99
CA SER A 286 16.70 -11.86 -13.41
C SER A 286 17.52 -10.60 -13.11
N HIS A 287 16.88 -9.50 -12.69
CA HIS A 287 17.51 -8.21 -12.41
C HIS A 287 17.18 -7.71 -11.00
N HIS A 288 16.94 -8.63 -10.06
CA HIS A 288 16.89 -8.27 -8.65
C HIS A 288 18.23 -7.70 -8.19
N ARG A 289 18.18 -6.80 -7.21
CA ARG A 289 19.36 -6.08 -6.71
C ARG A 289 19.97 -6.83 -5.53
N GLU A 290 21.23 -7.19 -5.63
CA GLU A 290 21.97 -7.89 -4.58
C GLU A 290 22.29 -6.97 -3.40
N ILE A 291 22.24 -7.54 -2.20
CA ILE A 291 22.44 -6.82 -0.94
C ILE A 291 23.69 -7.38 -0.26
N PHE A 292 24.75 -6.58 -0.21
CA PHE A 292 26.01 -6.94 0.46
C PHE A 292 26.17 -6.27 1.83
N ARG A 293 25.54 -5.11 2.03
CA ARG A 293 25.74 -4.27 3.20
C ARG A 293 25.01 -4.87 4.39
N ASN A 294 25.70 -5.10 5.51
CA ASN A 294 25.17 -5.64 6.77
C ASN A 294 24.38 -6.97 6.68
N ALA A 295 24.17 -7.49 5.47
CA ALA A 295 23.50 -8.77 5.25
C ALA A 295 24.53 -9.90 5.45
N PRO A 296 24.08 -11.08 5.91
CA PRO A 296 24.95 -12.24 5.94
C PRO A 296 25.46 -12.58 4.53
N ARG A 297 26.63 -13.20 4.45
CA ARG A 297 27.25 -13.50 3.16
C ARG A 297 26.61 -14.72 2.52
N LYS A 298 26.87 -14.90 1.22
CA LYS A 298 26.36 -16.05 0.47
C LYS A 298 26.85 -17.38 1.04
N GLU A 299 28.06 -17.40 1.60
CA GLU A 299 28.65 -18.59 2.23
C GLU A 299 27.87 -19.00 3.49
N ASP A 300 27.31 -18.02 4.21
CA ASP A 300 26.55 -18.24 5.45
C ASP A 300 25.10 -18.71 5.17
N LEU A 301 24.47 -18.15 4.13
CA LEU A 301 23.05 -18.41 3.80
C LEU A 301 22.84 -19.47 2.70
N GLY A 302 23.88 -19.78 1.93
CA GLY A 302 23.78 -20.57 0.70
C GLY A 302 23.17 -19.81 -0.51
N PHE A 303 22.77 -18.55 -0.34
CA PHE A 303 22.31 -17.68 -1.43
C PHE A 303 22.62 -16.21 -1.12
N GLN A 304 22.76 -15.39 -2.17
CA GLN A 304 22.98 -13.95 -2.01
C GLN A 304 21.63 -13.28 -1.70
N PRO A 305 21.50 -12.52 -0.60
CA PRO A 305 20.31 -11.72 -0.34
C PRO A 305 20.03 -10.72 -1.46
N VAL A 306 18.76 -10.59 -1.84
CA VAL A 306 18.32 -9.74 -2.95
C VAL A 306 17.08 -8.93 -2.57
N THR A 307 16.80 -7.88 -3.34
CA THR A 307 15.54 -7.16 -3.28
C THR A 307 15.08 -6.69 -4.66
N GLY A 308 13.76 -6.56 -4.83
CA GLY A 308 13.16 -5.87 -5.96
C GLY A 308 13.17 -4.35 -5.77
N PHE A 309 11.98 -3.75 -5.71
CA PHE A 309 11.82 -2.30 -5.53
C PHE A 309 11.78 -1.83 -4.07
N ALA A 310 12.12 -2.68 -3.08
CA ALA A 310 12.33 -2.19 -1.71
C ALA A 310 13.47 -1.17 -1.66
N ASP A 311 13.56 -0.37 -0.60
CA ASP A 311 14.62 0.66 -0.55
C ASP A 311 16.01 0.01 -0.41
N ALA A 312 16.17 -0.96 0.50
CA ALA A 312 17.47 -1.57 0.78
C ALA A 312 17.41 -3.07 1.10
N TYR A 313 16.40 -3.55 1.84
CA TYR A 313 16.29 -4.94 2.29
C TYR A 313 14.89 -5.50 2.03
N PRO A 314 14.75 -6.83 1.94
CA PRO A 314 13.49 -7.50 1.57
C PRO A 314 12.38 -7.34 2.61
N ILE A 315 12.70 -7.32 3.91
CA ILE A 315 11.70 -7.29 4.99
C ILE A 315 12.03 -6.15 5.95
N HIS A 316 11.01 -5.40 6.35
CA HIS A 316 11.10 -4.41 7.43
C HIS A 316 10.26 -4.87 8.63
N LEU A 317 10.89 -4.99 9.79
CA LEU A 317 10.27 -5.37 11.06
C LEU A 317 10.14 -4.14 11.98
N LEU A 318 9.02 -4.01 12.69
CA LEU A 318 8.80 -2.89 13.60
C LEU A 318 8.01 -3.33 14.83
N ASN A 319 8.49 -2.92 16.01
CA ASN A 319 7.80 -3.14 17.27
C ASN A 319 6.78 -2.03 17.53
N ILE A 320 5.55 -2.43 17.88
CA ILE A 320 4.47 -1.49 18.18
C ILE A 320 4.78 -0.62 19.41
N ALA A 321 5.48 -1.15 20.42
CA ALA A 321 5.89 -0.39 21.60
C ALA A 321 6.84 0.77 21.24
N SER A 322 7.77 0.54 20.30
CA SER A 322 8.69 1.56 19.79
C SER A 322 7.96 2.70 19.07
N VAL A 323 6.85 2.39 18.41
CA VAL A 323 6.01 3.42 17.76
C VAL A 323 5.22 4.21 18.79
N GLN A 324 4.72 3.55 19.84
CA GLN A 324 4.00 4.22 20.92
C GLN A 324 4.87 5.22 21.68
N ASP A 325 6.14 4.90 21.96
CA ASP A 325 7.04 5.89 22.59
C ASP A 325 7.21 7.13 21.69
N ILE A 326 7.48 6.95 20.38
CA ILE A 326 7.59 8.07 19.44
C ILE A 326 6.29 8.85 19.29
N ALA A 327 5.14 8.16 19.25
CA ALA A 327 3.82 8.79 19.22
C ALA A 327 3.64 9.71 20.44
N GLY A 328 4.07 9.26 21.63
CA GLY A 328 4.09 10.08 22.85
C GLY A 328 4.94 11.35 22.71
N LYS A 329 6.05 11.31 21.96
CA LYS A 329 6.94 12.48 21.75
C LYS A 329 6.41 13.50 20.74
N CYS A 330 5.45 13.15 19.89
CA CYS A 330 4.85 14.06 18.90
C CYS A 330 3.33 14.23 19.03
N LYS A 331 2.73 13.75 20.12
CA LYS A 331 1.28 13.72 20.37
C LYS A 331 0.57 15.06 20.20
N MET A 332 1.25 16.17 20.49
CA MET A 332 0.67 17.52 20.32
C MET A 332 0.42 17.89 18.85
N ASP A 333 1.28 17.43 17.94
CA ASP A 333 1.21 17.74 16.50
C ASP A 333 0.48 16.63 15.71
N ILE A 334 0.68 15.37 16.14
CA ILE A 334 0.04 14.19 15.56
C ILE A 334 -0.60 13.38 16.71
N PRO A 335 -1.88 13.63 17.04
CA PRO A 335 -2.55 12.95 18.16
C PRO A 335 -2.56 11.42 18.05
N GLU A 336 -2.67 10.91 16.82
CA GLU A 336 -2.70 9.47 16.50
C GLU A 336 -1.66 9.15 15.41
N LEU A 337 -0.49 8.68 15.82
CA LEU A 337 0.59 8.30 14.91
C LEU A 337 0.47 6.82 14.51
N SER A 338 -0.29 6.54 13.43
CA SER A 338 -0.43 5.16 12.94
C SER A 338 0.89 4.51 12.55
N ILE A 339 1.09 3.25 12.95
CA ILE A 339 2.28 2.46 12.61
C ILE A 339 2.45 2.26 11.10
N ARG A 340 1.35 2.35 10.34
CA ARG A 340 1.33 2.23 8.87
C ARG A 340 2.22 3.27 8.16
N ARG A 341 2.48 4.42 8.80
CA ARG A 341 3.42 5.46 8.31
C ARG A 341 4.84 4.93 8.10
N PHE A 342 5.23 3.89 8.86
CA PHE A 342 6.58 3.35 8.84
C PHE A 342 6.78 2.22 7.82
N ARG A 343 5.69 1.71 7.24
CA ARG A 343 5.67 0.71 6.17
C ARG A 343 6.44 -0.58 6.49
N ALA A 344 6.28 -1.08 7.72
CA ALA A 344 6.78 -2.39 8.12
C ALA A 344 5.97 -3.51 7.49
N ASN A 345 6.66 -4.60 7.18
CA ASN A 345 6.08 -5.84 6.69
C ASN A 345 5.66 -6.74 7.84
N ILE A 346 6.50 -6.82 8.88
CA ILE A 346 6.21 -7.55 10.12
C ILE A 346 6.08 -6.52 11.23
N ILE A 347 4.89 -6.44 11.83
CA ILE A 347 4.69 -5.69 13.05
C ILE A 347 4.69 -6.69 14.20
N VAL A 348 5.58 -6.48 15.15
CA VAL A 348 5.66 -7.32 16.35
C VAL A 348 5.06 -6.56 17.53
N GLN A 349 4.48 -7.32 18.45
CA GLN A 349 4.29 -6.86 19.82
C GLN A 349 5.26 -7.61 20.71
N GLY A 350 5.68 -6.95 21.78
CA GLY A 350 6.73 -7.43 22.63
C GLY A 350 6.81 -6.69 23.97
N PRO A 351 7.81 -7.03 24.79
CA PRO A 351 8.15 -6.41 26.05
C PRO A 351 8.37 -4.89 25.93
N GLY A 352 9.60 -4.38 25.86
CA GLY A 352 9.87 -2.94 25.84
C GLY A 352 9.90 -2.29 24.47
N ALA A 353 9.72 -0.97 24.44
CA ALA A 353 10.08 -0.15 23.28
C ALA A 353 11.58 -0.29 22.99
N TYR A 354 11.91 -0.43 21.72
CA TYR A 354 13.27 -0.44 21.16
C TYR A 354 14.12 -1.67 21.48
N GLU A 355 13.58 -2.69 22.16
CA GLU A 355 14.33 -3.93 22.41
C GLU A 355 14.77 -4.61 21.10
N GLU A 356 14.02 -4.44 20.01
CA GLU A 356 14.37 -4.97 18.69
C GLU A 356 15.66 -4.37 18.10
N ASP A 357 16.14 -3.22 18.61
CA ASP A 357 17.33 -2.53 18.09
C ASP A 357 18.63 -3.34 18.19
N HIS A 358 18.62 -4.38 19.03
CA HIS A 358 19.78 -5.22 19.31
C HIS A 358 19.69 -6.60 18.67
N TRP A 359 18.60 -6.95 17.99
CA TRP A 359 18.41 -8.30 17.45
C TRP A 359 19.39 -8.57 16.32
N LYS A 360 20.11 -9.70 16.37
CA LYS A 360 20.97 -10.18 15.28
C LYS A 360 20.36 -11.38 14.57
N ARG A 361 19.91 -12.36 15.35
CA ARG A 361 19.24 -13.56 14.86
C ARG A 361 18.01 -13.81 15.71
N VAL A 362 16.91 -14.10 15.05
CA VAL A 362 15.66 -14.46 15.70
C VAL A 362 15.06 -15.67 15.02
N ARG A 363 14.32 -16.48 15.78
CA ARG A 363 13.55 -17.62 15.28
C ARG A 363 12.08 -17.27 15.34
N ILE A 364 11.39 -17.44 14.22
CA ILE A 364 9.94 -17.32 14.12
C ILE A 364 9.38 -18.73 14.18
N PHE A 365 8.48 -19.00 15.10
CA PHE A 365 7.87 -20.31 15.28
C PHE A 365 6.35 -20.18 15.38
N GLY A 366 5.65 -21.14 14.77
CA GLY A 366 4.19 -21.20 14.86
C GLY A 366 3.73 -21.44 16.30
N PRO A 367 2.42 -21.30 16.59
CA PRO A 367 1.86 -21.75 17.85
C PRO A 367 2.26 -23.21 18.09
N LYS A 368 2.47 -23.59 19.36
CA LYS A 368 2.88 -24.94 19.80
C LYS A 368 1.80 -25.99 19.48
N THR A 369 1.48 -26.22 18.21
CA THR A 369 0.50 -27.22 17.81
C THR A 369 1.14 -28.59 17.57
N GLU A 370 2.46 -28.68 17.40
CA GLU A 370 3.16 -29.97 17.41
C GLU A 370 4.52 -29.80 18.11
N SER A 371 4.73 -30.57 19.18
CA SER A 371 6.02 -30.65 19.88
C SER A 371 7.14 -30.95 18.88
N GLY A 372 7.98 -29.96 18.57
CA GLY A 372 9.14 -30.11 17.70
C GLY A 372 9.12 -29.35 16.37
N SER A 373 8.20 -28.40 16.14
CA SER A 373 8.35 -27.48 14.99
C SER A 373 9.64 -26.66 15.13
N GLU A 374 10.65 -27.01 14.34
CA GLU A 374 11.87 -26.21 14.15
C GLU A 374 11.46 -24.89 13.48
N GLY A 375 11.27 -23.84 14.28
CA GLY A 375 10.97 -22.50 13.77
C GLY A 375 12.03 -22.02 12.76
N VAL A 376 11.68 -21.03 11.96
CA VAL A 376 12.56 -20.52 10.90
C VAL A 376 13.40 -19.36 11.42
N GLU A 377 14.72 -19.46 11.26
CA GLU A 377 15.62 -18.36 11.59
C GLU A 377 15.53 -17.23 10.56
N VAL A 378 15.66 -15.99 11.02
CA VAL A 378 15.81 -14.82 10.17
C VAL A 378 16.90 -13.92 10.72
N TYR A 379 17.61 -13.26 9.82
CA TYR A 379 18.72 -12.39 10.17
C TYR A 379 18.26 -10.94 10.19
N THR A 380 18.58 -10.27 11.28
CA THR A 380 18.38 -8.83 11.39
C THR A 380 19.67 -8.14 10.97
N ALA A 381 19.67 -7.57 9.77
CA ALA A 381 20.88 -7.02 9.15
C ALA A 381 21.31 -5.71 9.83
N CYS A 382 20.41 -4.73 9.89
CA CYS A 382 20.71 -3.41 10.46
C CYS A 382 19.45 -2.68 10.93
N ARG A 383 19.67 -1.60 11.69
CA ARG A 383 18.60 -0.67 12.05
C ARG A 383 18.10 0.07 10.80
N THR A 384 16.80 0.33 10.75
CA THR A 384 16.18 1.04 9.63
C THR A 384 16.34 2.54 9.78
N ILE A 385 17.26 3.11 9.01
CA ILE A 385 17.45 4.55 8.92
C ILE A 385 16.22 5.20 8.25
N ARG A 386 15.56 6.10 8.99
CA ARG A 386 14.32 6.76 8.60
C ARG A 386 14.58 7.99 7.76
N CYS A 387 13.80 8.11 6.70
CA CYS A 387 13.66 9.32 5.90
C CYS A 387 12.35 10.05 6.26
N LYS A 388 12.00 11.12 5.56
CA LYS A 388 10.74 11.89 5.75
C LYS A 388 9.47 11.19 5.25
N LEU A 389 9.55 9.90 4.89
CA LEU A 389 8.38 9.12 4.44
C LEU A 389 7.26 9.08 5.51
N PRO A 390 7.55 8.83 6.81
CA PRO A 390 6.51 8.73 7.84
C PRO A 390 5.72 10.02 8.10
N ASN A 391 6.17 11.16 7.58
CA ASN A 391 5.44 12.42 7.66
C ASN A 391 4.13 12.39 6.85
N VAL A 392 4.01 11.49 5.88
CA VAL A 392 2.79 11.35 5.09
C VAL A 392 1.79 10.48 5.82
N ASP A 393 0.60 11.02 6.00
CA ASP A 393 -0.53 10.31 6.55
C ASP A 393 -1.09 9.29 5.55
N PRO A 394 -1.23 8.01 5.93
CA PRO A 394 -1.66 6.97 5.01
C PRO A 394 -3.12 7.10 4.57
N ASP A 395 -3.99 7.72 5.38
CA ASP A 395 -5.43 7.81 5.10
C ASP A 395 -5.81 9.11 4.39
N THR A 396 -5.04 10.19 4.61
CA THR A 396 -5.30 11.48 3.97
C THR A 396 -4.33 11.82 2.83
N GLY A 397 -3.16 11.18 2.78
CA GLY A 397 -2.07 11.50 1.84
C GLY A 397 -1.44 12.88 2.09
N ILE A 398 -1.77 13.53 3.22
CA ILE A 398 -1.24 14.84 3.60
C ILE A 398 0.09 14.63 4.32
N ARG A 399 1.09 15.42 3.92
CA ARG A 399 2.41 15.42 4.54
C ARG A 399 2.47 16.46 5.64
N HIS A 400 2.71 16.00 6.86
CA HIS A 400 3.03 16.90 7.95
C HIS A 400 4.44 17.52 7.72
N PRO A 401 4.62 18.85 7.90
CA PRO A 401 5.84 19.54 7.49
C PRO A 401 7.10 19.06 8.24
N VAL A 402 6.98 18.69 9.51
CA VAL A 402 8.13 18.35 10.37
C VAL A 402 8.00 17.00 11.10
N GLU A 403 6.87 16.68 11.70
CA GLU A 403 6.63 15.40 12.39
C GLU A 403 6.25 14.23 11.46
N PRO A 404 6.59 12.97 11.85
CA PRO A 404 7.35 12.58 13.04
C PRO A 404 8.88 12.67 12.86
N ASP A 405 9.40 13.15 11.72
CA ASP A 405 10.85 13.26 11.44
C ASP A 405 11.60 14.07 12.52
N ARG A 406 11.00 15.15 13.05
CA ARG A 406 11.61 15.95 14.13
C ARG A 406 11.73 15.16 15.43
N ALA A 407 10.65 14.52 15.91
CA ALA A 407 10.69 13.67 17.09
C ALA A 407 11.70 12.51 16.94
N LEU A 408 11.65 11.81 15.81
CA LEU A 408 12.59 10.73 15.49
C LEU A 408 14.04 11.22 15.55
N LYS A 409 14.39 12.32 14.89
CA LYS A 409 15.77 12.84 14.91
C LYS A 409 16.22 13.29 16.28
N ARG A 410 15.31 13.79 17.11
CA ARG A 410 15.64 14.23 18.47
C ARG A 410 16.00 13.04 19.38
N TRP A 411 15.28 11.94 19.27
CA TRP A 411 15.36 10.83 20.23
C TRP A 411 16.04 9.57 19.69
N ARG A 412 16.16 9.42 18.37
CA ARG A 412 16.50 8.14 17.72
C ARG A 412 17.68 8.21 16.75
N ARG A 413 18.53 9.23 16.84
CA ARG A 413 19.85 9.23 16.16
C ARG A 413 20.84 8.39 16.96
N ILE A 414 20.64 7.07 16.91
CA ILE A 414 21.37 6.09 17.73
C ILE A 414 22.39 5.27 16.93
N ASP A 415 22.30 5.26 15.60
CA ASP A 415 23.17 4.44 14.77
C ASP A 415 24.45 5.17 14.38
N ARG A 416 25.61 4.61 14.74
CA ARG A 416 26.93 5.22 14.47
C ARG A 416 27.25 5.32 12.98
N GLY A 417 26.61 4.50 12.14
CA GLY A 417 26.76 4.50 10.69
C GLY A 417 26.05 5.67 9.99
N ASP A 418 25.07 6.31 10.66
CA ASP A 418 24.45 7.54 10.19
C ASP A 418 24.03 8.45 11.36
N LEU A 419 24.94 9.36 11.72
CA LEU A 419 24.71 10.36 12.78
C LEU A 419 23.68 11.44 12.41
N THR A 420 23.19 11.48 11.18
CA THR A 420 22.29 12.54 10.70
C THR A 420 20.81 12.15 10.73
N ASN A 421 20.53 10.86 10.51
CA ASN A 421 19.18 10.34 10.40
C ASN A 421 18.83 9.45 11.60
N ALA A 422 17.54 9.36 11.88
CA ALA A 422 17.03 8.55 12.98
C ALA A 422 16.89 7.07 12.59
N ALA A 423 16.92 6.17 13.55
CA ALA A 423 16.66 4.74 13.39
C ALA A 423 15.35 4.33 14.06
N LEU A 424 14.49 3.61 13.34
CA LEU A 424 13.29 2.99 13.93
C LEU A 424 12.87 1.76 13.11
N GLY A 425 12.78 0.61 13.79
CA GLY A 425 12.55 -0.70 13.17
C GLY A 425 13.82 -1.29 12.59
N MET A 426 13.73 -2.54 12.14
CA MET A 426 14.85 -3.37 11.75
C MET A 426 14.72 -3.87 10.31
N GLN A 427 15.85 -3.90 9.59
CA GLN A 427 15.94 -4.49 8.26
C GLN A 427 16.27 -5.97 8.40
N VAL A 428 15.44 -6.83 7.80
CA VAL A 428 15.51 -8.27 7.97
C VAL A 428 15.76 -8.95 6.62
N VAL A 429 16.54 -10.02 6.66
CA VAL A 429 16.86 -10.91 5.54
C VAL A 429 16.43 -12.33 5.91
N PRO A 430 15.73 -13.05 5.02
CA PRO A 430 15.33 -14.43 5.28
C PRO A 430 16.57 -15.35 5.36
N ALA A 431 16.64 -16.27 6.33
CA ALA A 431 17.75 -17.24 6.41
C ALA A 431 17.60 -18.41 5.44
N VAL A 432 16.36 -18.73 5.07
CA VAL A 432 16.00 -19.77 4.11
C VAL A 432 15.32 -19.13 2.90
N ARG A 433 15.32 -19.81 1.76
CA ARG A 433 14.78 -19.25 0.52
C ARG A 433 13.28 -18.99 0.61
N GLU A 434 12.55 -19.93 1.20
CA GLU A 434 11.09 -19.87 1.26
C GLU A 434 10.60 -20.37 2.61
N PHE A 435 9.68 -19.62 3.21
CA PHE A 435 8.95 -20.03 4.41
C PHE A 435 7.66 -19.22 4.52
N ARG A 436 6.82 -19.57 5.49
CA ARG A 436 5.55 -18.90 5.76
C ARG A 436 5.57 -18.31 7.16
N VAL A 437 4.98 -17.13 7.30
CA VAL A 437 4.72 -16.48 8.59
C VAL A 437 3.23 -16.18 8.73
N CYS A 438 2.74 -16.28 9.97
CA CYS A 438 1.36 -16.02 10.33
C CYS A 438 1.28 -14.99 11.47
N VAL A 439 0.18 -14.26 11.51
CA VAL A 439 -0.17 -13.46 12.68
C VAL A 439 -0.33 -14.39 13.88
N GLY A 440 0.28 -14.02 15.01
CA GLY A 440 0.32 -14.83 16.22
C GLY A 440 1.55 -15.72 16.37
N ASP A 441 2.37 -15.89 15.32
CA ASP A 441 3.63 -16.64 15.44
C ASP A 441 4.53 -16.01 16.51
N GLY A 442 5.12 -16.87 17.34
CA GLY A 442 6.05 -16.48 18.39
C GLY A 442 7.42 -16.11 17.81
N ILE A 443 8.13 -15.24 18.52
CA ILE A 443 9.50 -14.85 18.16
C ILE A 443 10.42 -15.13 19.34
N GLU A 444 11.49 -15.86 19.09
CA GLU A 444 12.57 -16.14 20.04
C GLU A 444 13.84 -15.41 19.58
N VAL A 445 14.45 -14.64 20.48
CA VAL A 445 15.70 -13.94 20.20
C VAL A 445 16.87 -14.89 20.46
N LEU A 446 17.62 -15.21 19.41
CA LEU A 446 18.75 -16.15 19.50
C LEU A 446 20.07 -15.46 19.78
N GLU A 447 20.22 -14.25 19.25
CA GLU A 447 21.45 -13.47 19.36
C GLU A 447 21.14 -11.99 19.39
N THR A 448 21.81 -11.27 20.30
CA THR A 448 21.77 -9.81 20.38
C THR A 448 23.17 -9.22 20.17
N GLY A 449 23.22 -7.97 19.73
CA GLY A 449 24.48 -7.24 19.57
C GLY A 449 24.30 -5.86 18.95
N GLU A 450 25.42 -5.18 18.75
CA GLU A 450 25.43 -3.82 18.18
C GLU A 450 25.27 -3.81 16.67
N HIS A 451 24.46 -2.89 16.14
CA HIS A 451 24.43 -2.59 14.70
C HIS A 451 25.21 -1.32 14.37
N CYS A 452 25.73 -1.30 13.14
CA CYS A 452 26.30 -0.12 12.52
C CYS A 452 25.87 -0.10 11.06
N TYR A 453 25.02 0.86 10.69
CA TYR A 453 24.46 0.96 9.35
C TYR A 453 25.53 1.30 8.31
N ILE A 454 25.63 0.50 7.25
CA ILE A 454 26.49 0.80 6.11
C ILE A 454 25.67 1.48 5.01
N LYS A 455 26.05 2.72 4.65
CA LYS A 455 25.36 3.50 3.61
C LYS A 455 25.40 2.82 2.25
N MET A 456 24.39 3.10 1.43
CA MET A 456 24.28 2.49 0.10
C MET A 456 25.46 2.90 -0.77
N LEU A 457 26.17 1.90 -1.29
CA LEU A 457 27.31 2.06 -2.19
C LEU A 457 26.80 2.06 -3.64
N LYS A 458 27.55 2.68 -4.55
CA LYS A 458 27.30 2.58 -5.99
C LYS A 458 27.67 1.16 -6.46
N PRO A 459 27.08 0.65 -7.55
CA PRO A 459 27.56 -0.59 -8.15
C PRO A 459 29.08 -0.56 -8.35
N GLY A 460 29.80 -1.54 -7.79
CA GLY A 460 31.26 -1.65 -7.84
C GLY A 460 32.06 -0.83 -6.81
N GLU A 461 31.41 0.03 -6.00
CA GLU A 461 32.05 0.75 -4.90
C GLU A 461 32.31 -0.24 -3.74
N LYS A 462 33.59 -0.44 -3.38
CA LYS A 462 34.01 -1.27 -2.25
C LYS A 462 34.30 -0.38 -1.04
N VAL A 463 33.94 -0.83 0.15
CA VAL A 463 34.36 -0.25 1.42
C VAL A 463 35.20 -1.29 2.14
N GLU A 464 36.38 -0.91 2.63
CA GLU A 464 37.23 -1.82 3.42
C GLU A 464 36.44 -2.40 4.61
N GLY A 465 36.45 -3.73 4.74
CA GLY A 465 35.73 -4.43 5.80
C GLY A 465 34.31 -4.90 5.48
N VAL A 466 33.83 -4.74 4.22
CA VAL A 466 32.56 -5.32 3.73
C VAL A 466 32.81 -6.47 2.77
#